data_AF-A0A059CVY2-F1
#
_entry.id   AF-A0A059CVY2-F1
#
_cell.length_a   1.000
_cell.length_b   1.000
_cell.length_c   1.000
_cell.angle_alpha   90.00
_cell.angle_beta   90.00
_cell.angle_gamma   90.00
#
_symmetry.space_group_name_H-M   'P 1'
#
loop_
_entity.id
_entity.type
_entity.pdbx_description
1 polymer ?
#
loop_
_entity_poly.entity_id
_entity_poly.type
_entity_poly.pdbx_seq_one_letter_code
_entity_poly.pdbx_strand_id
1 'polypeptide(L)'
;MLEKTPVEFDKVDRALHMLKGNSASVGAYKVVTEVNRMRDLIEEKNPESCNATYEQLKKEHDVLKGKMEAYLQLLKEAEAAEKPSQGGGGGGGGDDEDPMSGTESS
;
A
#
# COMPACT_ATOMS: atom_id res chain seq x y z
N MET A 1 32.84 4.68 22.53
CA MET A 1 33.40 4.74 21.17
C MET A 1 32.36 4.10 20.26
N LEU A 2 31.83 4.80 19.25
CA LEU A 2 30.95 4.16 18.28
C LEU A 2 31.81 3.16 17.49
N GLU A 3 31.70 1.88 17.83
CA GLU A 3 32.26 0.79 17.07
C GLU A 3 31.60 0.82 15.69
N LYS A 4 32.27 1.47 14.72
CA LYS A 4 31.88 1.44 13.32
C LYS A 4 32.04 0.00 12.87
N THR A 5 30.95 -0.76 12.92
CA THR A 5 30.86 -2.07 12.28
C THR A 5 31.33 -1.88 10.83
N PRO A 6 32.31 -2.65 10.36
CA PRO A 6 32.81 -2.49 8.99
C PRO A 6 31.62 -2.67 8.04
N VAL A 7 31.40 -1.68 7.18
CA VAL A 7 30.35 -1.74 6.16
C VAL A 7 30.66 -2.94 5.26
N GLU A 8 29.85 -3.99 5.36
CA GLU A 8 29.94 -5.15 4.49
C GLU A 8 29.32 -4.80 3.14
N PHE A 9 30.08 -4.12 2.29
CA PHE A 9 29.67 -3.67 0.96
C PHE A 9 29.03 -4.79 0.12
N ASP A 10 29.49 -6.04 0.27
CA ASP A 10 28.90 -7.22 -0.39
C ASP A 10 27.45 -7.49 0.01
N LYS A 11 27.08 -7.26 1.29
CA LYS A 11 25.70 -7.41 1.75
C LYS A 11 24.83 -6.27 1.22
N VAL A 12 25.38 -5.06 1.15
CA VAL A 12 24.69 -3.90 0.60
C VAL A 12 24.43 -4.06 -0.90
N ASP A 13 25.43 -4.50 -1.68
CA ASP A 13 25.25 -4.76 -3.12
C ASP A 13 24.19 -5.83 -3.39
N ARG A 14 24.20 -6.94 -2.64
CA ARG A 14 23.15 -7.97 -2.73
C ARG A 14 21.75 -7.40 -2.44
N ALA A 15 21.62 -6.58 -1.39
CA ALA A 15 20.34 -5.96 -1.06
C ALA A 15 19.86 -5.00 -2.16
N LEU A 16 20.76 -4.19 -2.71
CA LEU A 16 20.48 -3.28 -3.82
C LEU A 16 20.08 -4.04 -5.09
N HIS A 17 20.73 -5.18 -5.38
CA HIS A 17 20.36 -6.03 -6.51
C HIS A 17 18.92 -6.55 -6.40
N MET A 18 18.52 -7.04 -5.22
CA MET A 18 17.14 -7.47 -5.00
C MET A 18 16.15 -6.30 -5.08
N LEU A 19 16.49 -5.16 -4.47
CA LEU A 19 15.65 -3.96 -4.50
C LEU A 19 15.43 -3.46 -5.94
N LYS A 20 16.45 -3.53 -6.80
CA LYS A 20 16.34 -3.23 -8.23
C LYS A 20 15.32 -4.13 -8.91
N GLY A 21 15.41 -5.45 -8.71
CA GLY A 21 14.48 -6.42 -9.31
C GLY A 21 13.04 -6.18 -8.87
N ASN A 22 12.83 -5.99 -7.56
CA ASN A 22 11.52 -5.72 -6.97
C ASN A 22 10.93 -4.38 -7.44
N SER A 23 11.78 -3.36 -7.63
CA SER A 23 11.33 -2.04 -8.10
C SER A 23 11.01 -2.05 -9.59
N ALA A 24 11.79 -2.79 -10.39
CA ALA A 24 11.57 -2.91 -11.83
C ALA A 24 10.24 -3.63 -12.15
N SER A 25 9.89 -4.67 -11.39
CA SER A 25 8.65 -5.45 -11.62
C SER A 25 7.37 -4.64 -11.40
N VAL A 26 7.42 -3.59 -10.58
CA VAL A 26 6.30 -2.69 -10.31
C VAL A 26 6.39 -1.34 -11.05
N GLY A 27 7.37 -1.19 -11.95
CA GLY A 27 7.55 0.04 -12.74
C GLY A 27 8.10 1.25 -11.97
N ALA A 28 8.73 1.03 -10.81
CA ALA A 28 9.31 2.08 -9.98
C ALA A 28 10.67 2.59 -10.52
N TYR A 29 10.64 3.21 -11.70
CA TYR A 29 11.85 3.63 -12.44
C TYR A 29 12.81 4.54 -11.64
N LYS A 30 12.27 5.46 -10.84
CA LYS A 30 13.10 6.37 -10.02
C LYS A 30 13.91 5.61 -8.96
N VAL A 31 13.27 4.63 -8.29
CA VAL A 31 13.95 3.77 -7.31
C VAL A 31 15.04 2.95 -8.00
N VAL A 32 14.75 2.39 -9.18
CA VAL A 32 15.76 1.65 -9.98
C VAL A 32 16.95 2.54 -10.34
N THR A 33 16.71 3.81 -10.68
CA THR A 33 17.77 4.77 -11.03
C THR A 33 18.70 5.04 -9.84
N GLU A 34 18.14 5.38 -8.68
CA GLU A 34 18.94 5.64 -7.48
C GLU A 34 19.65 4.39 -6.96
N VAL A 35 19.05 3.20 -7.11
CA VAL A 35 19.71 1.93 -6.78
C VAL A 35 20.94 1.68 -7.65
N ASN A 36 20.87 1.92 -8.97
CA ASN A 36 22.06 1.79 -9.82
C ASN A 36 23.15 2.79 -9.39
N ARG A 37 22.79 4.05 -9.12
CA ARG A 37 23.72 5.07 -8.63
C ARG A 37 24.40 4.69 -7.31
N MET A 38 23.66 4.10 -6.36
CA MET A 38 24.27 3.58 -5.13
C MET A 38 25.29 2.48 -5.39
N ARG A 39 25.03 1.58 -6.34
CA ARG A 39 25.94 0.47 -6.65
C ARG A 39 27.25 0.98 -7.26
N ASP A 40 27.19 1.97 -8.14
CA ASP A 40 28.38 2.62 -8.71
C ASP A 40 29.25 3.27 -7.60
N LEU A 41 28.62 3.93 -6.62
CA LEU A 41 29.33 4.57 -5.50
C LEU A 41 29.91 3.59 -4.48
N ILE A 42 29.31 2.39 -4.35
CA ILE A 42 29.83 1.30 -3.52
C ILE A 42 31.10 0.71 -4.15
N GLU A 43 31.16 0.59 -5.48
CA GLU A 43 32.36 0.16 -6.20
C GLU A 43 33.52 1.16 -6.02
N GLU A 44 33.21 2.47 -5.94
CA GLU A 44 34.19 3.54 -5.67
C GLU A 44 34.68 3.58 -4.20
N LYS A 45 34.13 2.75 -3.30
CA LYS A 45 34.47 2.67 -1.86
C LYS A 45 34.49 4.03 -1.13
N ASN A 46 33.62 4.96 -1.54
CA ASN A 46 33.53 6.28 -0.93
C ASN A 46 32.34 6.34 0.07
N PRO A 47 32.58 6.18 1.38
CA PRO A 47 31.50 6.01 2.37
C PRO A 47 30.63 7.27 2.57
N GLU A 48 31.17 8.47 2.36
CA GLU A 48 30.39 9.72 2.48
C GLU A 48 29.38 9.87 1.35
N SER A 49 29.76 9.50 0.13
CA SER A 49 28.87 9.51 -1.03
C SER A 49 27.76 8.44 -0.96
N CYS A 50 28.06 7.29 -0.33
CA CYS A 50 27.08 6.21 -0.10
C CYS A 50 25.95 6.66 0.85
N ASN A 51 26.27 7.37 1.92
CA ASN A 51 25.26 7.84 2.88
C ASN A 51 24.27 8.82 2.25
N ALA A 52 24.75 9.81 1.50
CA ALA A 52 23.88 10.77 0.83
C ALA A 52 22.92 10.08 -0.17
N THR A 53 23.44 9.09 -0.90
CA THR A 53 22.65 8.35 -1.89
C THR A 53 21.66 7.38 -1.23
N TYR A 54 22.02 6.81 -0.07
CA TYR A 54 21.10 6.01 0.75
C TYR A 54 19.91 6.83 1.27
N GLU A 55 20.15 8.05 1.75
CA GLU A 55 19.06 8.94 2.20
C GLU A 55 18.12 9.30 1.04
N GLN A 56 18.67 9.53 -0.16
CA GLN A 56 17.87 9.79 -1.34
C GLN A 56 17.04 8.55 -1.78
N LEU A 57 17.63 7.36 -1.72
CA LEU A 57 16.94 6.10 -1.99
C LEU A 57 15.77 5.89 -1.03
N LYS A 58 16.00 6.12 0.28
CA LYS A 58 14.97 6.02 1.32
C LYS A 58 13.81 6.98 1.05
N LYS A 59 14.12 8.22 0.68
CA LYS A 59 13.12 9.23 0.32
C LYS A 59 12.27 8.80 -0.88
N GLU A 60 12.87 8.32 -1.97
CA GLU A 60 12.12 7.86 -3.15
C GLU A 60 11.26 6.62 -2.84
N HIS A 61 11.77 5.71 -2.00
CA HIS A 61 11.00 4.58 -1.50
C HIS A 61 9.77 5.02 -0.69
N ASP A 62 9.93 5.96 0.25
CA ASP A 62 8.82 6.46 1.07
C ASP A 62 7.78 7.21 0.23
N VAL A 63 8.22 7.95 -0.79
CA VAL A 63 7.32 8.59 -1.77
C VAL A 63 6.51 7.55 -2.55
N LEU A 64 7.15 6.48 -3.02
CA LEU A 64 6.46 5.40 -3.73
C LEU A 64 5.43 4.72 -2.82
N LYS A 65 5.82 4.41 -1.58
CA LYS A 65 4.94 3.82 -0.57
C LYS A 65 3.71 4.69 -0.33
N GLY A 66 3.89 5.99 -0.12
CA GLY A 66 2.77 6.92 0.09
C GLY A 66 1.80 6.97 -1.11
N LYS A 67 2.33 6.89 -2.34
CA LYS A 67 1.49 6.82 -3.54
C LYS A 67 0.70 5.50 -3.63
N MET A 68 1.32 4.37 -3.30
CA MET A 68 0.64 3.07 -3.28
C MET A 68 -0.45 3.03 -2.22
N GLU A 69 -0.19 3.53 -1.01
CA GLU A 69 -1.19 3.60 0.06
C GLU A 69 -2.39 4.48 -0.35
N ALA A 70 -2.13 5.65 -0.94
CA ALA A 70 -3.18 6.52 -1.45
C ALA A 70 -4.01 5.85 -2.57
N TYR A 71 -3.35 5.14 -3.49
CA TYR A 71 -4.03 4.40 -4.54
C TYR A 71 -4.95 3.30 -3.98
N LEU A 72 -4.45 2.52 -3.01
CA LEU A 72 -5.25 1.48 -2.34
C LEU A 72 -6.43 2.06 -1.55
N GLN A 73 -6.27 3.25 -0.96
CA GLN A 73 -7.35 3.94 -0.27
C GLN A 73 -8.46 4.38 -1.24
N LEU A 74 -8.08 4.96 -2.39
CA LEU A 74 -9.02 5.33 -3.45
C LEU A 74 -9.77 4.11 -4.03
N LEU A 75 -9.10 2.97 -4.19
CA LEU A 75 -9.74 1.72 -4.62
C LEU A 75 -10.85 1.29 -3.66
N LYS A 76 -10.58 1.31 -2.35
CA LYS A 76 -11.58 0.95 -1.33
C LYS A 76 -12.78 1.90 -1.35
N GLU A 77 -12.53 3.19 -1.54
CA GLU A 77 -13.59 4.20 -1.63
C GLU A 77 -14.44 4.01 -2.89
N ALA A 78 -13.82 3.69 -4.02
CA ALA A 78 -14.52 3.37 -5.26
C ALA A 78 -15.38 2.10 -5.10
N GLU A 79 -14.83 1.02 -4.54
CA GLU A 79 -15.56 -0.22 -4.25
C GLU A 79 -16.74 0.01 -3.28
N ALA A 80 -16.58 0.90 -2.30
CA ALA A 80 -17.64 1.26 -1.38
C ALA A 80 -18.73 2.11 -2.04
N ALA A 81 -18.36 2.99 -2.98
CA ALA A 81 -19.28 3.82 -3.74
C ALA A 81 -20.06 3.04 -4.80
N GLU A 82 -19.51 1.93 -5.30
CA GLU A 82 -20.19 1.03 -6.25
C GLU A 82 -21.22 0.11 -5.59
N LYS A 83 -21.25 -0.01 -4.25
CA LYS A 83 -22.38 -0.68 -3.59
C LYS A 83 -23.62 0.19 -3.79
N PRO A 84 -24.64 -0.27 -4.52
CA PRO A 84 -25.89 0.47 -4.57
C PRO A 84 -26.38 0.57 -3.13
N SER A 85 -26.56 1.81 -2.67
CA SER A 85 -27.46 2.08 -1.55
C SER A 85 -28.76 1.39 -1.90
N GLN A 86 -29.07 0.29 -1.21
CA GLN A 86 -30.37 -0.35 -1.28
C GLN A 86 -31.37 0.63 -0.66
N GLY A 87 -31.75 1.62 -1.46
CA GLY A 87 -32.78 2.59 -1.15
C GLY A 87 -34.15 1.99 -1.46
N GLY A 88 -34.95 1.84 -0.40
CA GLY A 88 -36.39 2.08 -0.45
C GLY A 88 -37.26 1.01 -1.11
N GLY A 89 -37.83 0.13 -0.30
CA GLY A 89 -39.16 -0.44 -0.53
C GLY A 89 -40.14 0.12 0.49
N GLY A 90 -40.69 1.30 0.22
CA GLY A 90 -41.87 1.82 0.90
C GLY A 90 -43.13 1.47 0.12
N GLY A 91 -44.18 1.05 0.84
CA GLY A 91 -45.55 0.85 0.34
C GLY A 91 -46.22 -0.28 1.14
N GLY A 92 -47.34 -0.11 1.82
CA GLY A 92 -48.32 0.98 1.88
C GLY A 92 -49.69 0.35 2.13
N GLY A 93 -50.50 0.93 3.04
CA GLY A 93 -51.93 0.59 3.25
C GLY A 93 -52.15 -0.81 3.86
N GLY A 94 -52.97 -1.00 4.89
CA GLY A 94 -54.33 -0.48 5.04
C GLY A 94 -55.31 -1.48 4.39
N ASP A 95 -56.42 -1.72 5.05
CA ASP A 95 -57.57 -2.55 4.68
C ASP A 95 -57.48 -4.02 5.18
N ASP A 96 -58.43 -4.62 5.90
CA ASP A 96 -59.61 -4.21 6.66
C ASP A 96 -60.23 -5.53 7.19
N GLU A 97 -61.00 -5.45 8.28
CA GLU A 97 -62.05 -6.39 8.71
C GLU A 97 -61.68 -7.76 9.36
N ASP A 98 -61.70 -7.76 10.70
CA ASP A 98 -62.32 -8.83 11.52
C ASP A 98 -63.83 -8.94 11.16
N PRO A 99 -64.51 -10.13 11.19
CA PRO A 99 -64.73 -10.82 12.47
C PRO A 99 -65.09 -12.34 12.48
N MET A 100 -65.04 -12.89 13.71
CA MET A 100 -65.89 -13.95 14.31
C MET A 100 -65.82 -15.42 13.84
N SER A 101 -65.40 -16.30 14.77
CA SER A 101 -66.25 -17.30 15.45
C SER A 101 -65.39 -18.02 16.50
N GLY A 102 -65.64 -17.96 17.81
CA GLY A 102 -66.79 -18.60 18.45
C GLY A 102 -66.58 -20.12 18.49
N THR A 103 -66.10 -20.67 19.63
CA THR A 103 -66.84 -21.63 20.48
C THR A 103 -65.96 -22.05 21.67
N GLU A 104 -66.47 -21.71 22.84
CA GLU A 104 -66.28 -22.32 24.15
C GLU A 104 -66.52 -23.84 24.21
N SER A 105 -66.07 -24.46 25.32
CA SER A 105 -66.35 -25.83 25.85
C SER A 105 -65.28 -26.89 25.51
N SER A 106 -64.71 -27.66 26.43
CA SER A 106 -65.00 -27.97 27.85
C SER A 106 -63.71 -28.27 28.62
#